data_AF-A0A7Y7PQR4-F1
#
_entry.id   AF-A0A7Y7PQR4-F1
#
_cell.length_a   1.000
_cell.length_b   1.000
_cell.length_c   1.000
_cell.angle_alpha   90.00
_cell.angle_beta   90.00
_cell.angle_gamma   90.00
#
_symmetry.space_group_name_H-M   'P 1'
#
loop_
_entity.id
_entity.type
_entity.pdbx_description
1 polymer ?
#
loop_
_entity_poly.entity_id
_entity_poly.type
_entity_poly.pdbx_seq_one_letter_code
_entity_poly.pdbx_strand_id
1 'polypeptide(L)'
;MEKASPSKRPRYDAAFRAEALRLASESRSTLAAARALNINAKLLYQWQKAAQQPLPSDPAEAAEVRALRLANKRLAQELEILKKAIAIFSHPPTP
;
A
#
# COMPACT_ATOMS: atom_id res chain seq x y z
N MET A 1 37.11 -15.74 21.98
CA MET A 1 36.21 -14.91 21.16
C MET A 1 34.84 -15.56 21.15
N GLU A 2 33.99 -15.18 22.11
CA GLU A 2 32.63 -15.68 22.23
C GLU A 2 31.77 -15.02 21.14
N LYS A 3 31.28 -15.82 20.18
CA LYS A 3 30.45 -15.32 19.08
C LYS A 3 29.04 -15.11 19.62
N ALA A 4 28.59 -13.86 19.65
CA ALA A 4 27.23 -13.50 20.03
C ALA A 4 26.19 -14.24 19.16
N SER A 5 25.27 -14.94 19.81
CA SER A 5 24.16 -15.67 19.20
C SER A 5 23.27 -14.75 18.35
N PRO A 6 22.75 -15.19 17.19
CA PRO A 6 21.92 -14.34 16.34
C PRO A 6 20.63 -13.99 17.09
N SER A 7 20.40 -12.69 17.33
CA SER A 7 19.17 -12.24 17.97
C SER A 7 17.98 -12.73 17.14
N LYS A 8 17.03 -13.42 17.81
CA LYS A 8 15.79 -13.86 17.17
C LYS A 8 15.10 -12.61 16.62
N ARG A 9 15.07 -12.47 15.30
CA ARG A 9 14.36 -11.37 14.63
C ARG A 9 12.91 -11.40 15.14
N PRO A 10 12.37 -10.27 15.65
CA PRO A 10 10.98 -10.24 16.09
C PRO A 10 10.08 -10.64 14.92
N ARG A 11 9.30 -11.69 15.13
CA ARG A 11 8.25 -12.10 14.18
C ARG A 11 7.03 -11.24 14.48
N TYR A 12 6.71 -10.36 13.55
CA TYR A 12 5.45 -9.64 13.55
C TYR A 12 4.34 -10.59 13.09
N ASP A 13 3.20 -10.55 13.76
CA ASP A 13 2.03 -11.32 13.33
C ASP A 13 1.41 -10.76 12.03
N ALA A 14 0.50 -11.53 11.45
CA ALA A 14 -0.14 -11.17 10.19
C ALA A 14 -1.05 -9.94 10.32
N ALA A 15 -1.69 -9.74 11.47
CA ALA A 15 -2.59 -8.62 11.71
C ALA A 15 -1.82 -7.30 11.77
N PHE A 16 -0.72 -7.28 12.52
CA PHE A 16 0.21 -6.15 12.58
C PHE A 16 0.79 -5.83 11.21
N ARG A 17 1.18 -6.84 10.43
CA ARG A 17 1.69 -6.62 9.07
C ARG A 17 0.62 -6.01 8.17
N ALA A 18 -0.64 -6.45 8.26
CA ALA A 18 -1.74 -5.88 7.49
C ALA A 18 -2.00 -4.42 7.87
N GLU A 19 -2.03 -4.12 9.16
CA GLU A 19 -2.22 -2.75 9.65
C GLU A 19 -1.04 -1.84 9.28
N ALA A 20 0.19 -2.36 9.35
CA ALA A 20 1.37 -1.61 8.93
C ALA A 20 1.33 -1.23 7.44
N LEU A 21 0.83 -2.14 6.59
CA LEU A 21 0.64 -1.88 5.16
C LEU A 21 -0.49 -0.88 4.91
N ARG A 22 -1.60 -0.97 5.66
CA ARG A 22 -2.70 0.00 5.61
C ARG A 22 -2.21 1.40 5.98
N LEU A 23 -1.54 1.53 7.12
CA LEU A 23 -0.98 2.81 7.57
C LEU A 23 0.03 3.37 6.56
N ALA A 24 0.86 2.52 5.95
CA ALA A 24 1.78 2.95 4.91
C ALA A 24 1.09 3.52 3.66
N SER A 25 -0.12 3.03 3.34
CA SER A 25 -0.91 3.53 2.21
C SER A 25 -1.61 4.86 2.48
N GLU A 26 -1.95 5.14 3.74
CA GLU A 26 -2.61 6.37 4.18
C GLU A 26 -1.62 7.47 4.59
N SER A 27 -0.40 7.08 4.96
CA SER A 27 0.65 8.00 5.38
C SER A 27 1.24 8.79 4.21
N ARG A 28 1.78 9.98 4.52
CA ARG A 28 2.53 10.81 3.56
C ARG A 28 3.76 10.10 2.96
N SER A 29 4.32 9.11 3.66
CA SER A 29 5.40 8.25 3.14
C SER A 29 5.52 6.97 3.97
N THR A 30 6.10 5.92 3.37
CA THR A 30 6.47 4.68 4.07
C THR A 30 7.40 4.95 5.27
N LEU A 31 8.29 5.94 5.17
CA LEU A 31 9.18 6.31 6.27
C LEU A 31 8.42 6.92 7.45
N ALA A 32 7.41 7.74 7.18
CA ALA A 32 6.54 8.29 8.23
C ALA A 32 5.75 7.19 8.94
N ALA A 33 5.17 6.24 8.19
CA ALA A 33 4.48 5.08 8.75
C ALA A 33 5.41 4.20 9.60
N ALA A 34 6.63 3.93 9.11
CA ALA A 34 7.61 3.14 9.84
C ALA A 34 8.01 3.80 11.17
N ARG A 35 8.18 5.14 11.19
CA ARG A 35 8.44 5.89 12.43
C ARG A 35 7.26 5.83 13.40
N ALA A 36 6.03 5.98 12.91
CA ALA A 36 4.82 5.91 13.74
C ALA A 36 4.65 4.52 14.40
N LEU A 37 5.01 3.45 13.67
CA LEU A 37 4.94 2.07 14.16
C LEU A 37 6.21 1.62 14.90
N ASN A 38 7.22 2.48 15.00
CA ASN A 38 8.54 2.17 15.54
C ASN A 38 9.18 0.89 14.93
N ILE A 39 9.06 0.72 13.62
CA ILE A 39 9.67 -0.39 12.87
C ILE A 39 10.71 0.12 11.88
N ASN A 40 11.58 -0.79 11.43
CA ASN A 40 12.54 -0.46 10.39
C ASN A 40 11.82 -0.19 9.05
N ALA A 41 12.03 0.99 8.46
CA ALA A 41 11.43 1.34 7.17
C ALA A 41 11.76 0.35 6.05
N LYS A 42 12.97 -0.23 6.04
CA LYS A 42 13.38 -1.26 5.07
C LYS A 42 12.51 -2.51 5.15
N LEU A 43 12.10 -2.90 6.37
CA LEU A 43 11.19 -4.02 6.58
C LEU A 43 9.81 -3.71 6.01
N LEU A 44 9.29 -2.51 6.26
CA LEU A 44 8.00 -2.09 5.72
C LEU A 44 8.01 -2.02 4.19
N TYR A 45 9.10 -1.53 3.58
CA TYR A 45 9.28 -1.58 2.12
C TYR A 45 9.31 -3.02 1.58
N GLN A 46 9.97 -3.96 2.28
CA GLN A 46 9.95 -5.37 1.89
C GLN A 46 8.55 -5.95 1.96
N TRP A 47 7.79 -5.63 3.00
CA TRP A 47 6.39 -6.06 3.10
C TRP A 47 5.52 -5.48 2.00
N GLN A 48 5.69 -4.21 1.66
CA GLN A 48 4.98 -3.57 0.55
C GLN A 48 5.32 -4.26 -0.77
N LYS A 49 6.60 -4.52 -1.04
CA LYS A 49 7.04 -5.24 -2.24
C LYS A 49 6.46 -6.65 -2.30
N ALA A 50 6.43 -7.36 -1.17
CA ALA A 50 5.87 -8.71 -1.09
C ALA A 50 4.34 -8.75 -1.15
N ALA A 51 3.66 -7.63 -0.85
CA ALA A 51 2.21 -7.50 -0.99
C ALA A 51 1.79 -7.14 -2.43
N GLN A 52 2.72 -6.65 -3.26
CA GLN A 52 2.45 -6.44 -4.68
C GLN A 52 2.30 -7.79 -5.37
N GLN A 53 1.24 -7.93 -6.18
CA GLN A 53 1.09 -9.10 -7.03
C GLN A 53 2.29 -9.18 -8.00
N PRO A 54 2.96 -10.35 -8.07
CA PRO A 54 4.08 -10.55 -8.96
C PRO A 54 3.67 -10.22 -10.39
N LEU A 55 4.61 -9.65 -11.14
CA LEU A 55 4.44 -9.46 -12.57
C LEU A 55 4.72 -10.81 -13.27
N PRO A 56 4.09 -11.05 -14.43
CA PRO A 56 4.49 -12.13 -15.33
C PRO A 56 5.98 -12.10 -15.64
N SER A 57 6.56 -13.27 -15.93
CA SER A 57 7.97 -13.38 -16.31
C SER A 57 8.24 -12.86 -17.72
N ASP A 58 7.25 -12.94 -18.61
CA ASP A 58 7.34 -12.35 -19.95
C ASP A 58 7.32 -10.81 -19.84
N PRO A 59 8.32 -10.10 -20.39
CA PRO A 59 8.36 -8.64 -20.36
C PRO A 59 7.17 -7.97 -21.07
N ALA A 60 6.61 -8.57 -22.13
CA ALA A 60 5.45 -8.03 -22.83
C ALA A 60 4.19 -8.10 -21.96
N GLU A 61 3.91 -9.27 -21.39
CA GLU A 61 2.81 -9.46 -20.44
C GLU A 61 2.99 -8.59 -19.19
N ALA A 62 4.21 -8.45 -18.68
CA ALA A 62 4.50 -7.57 -17.55
C ALA A 62 4.24 -6.09 -17.86
N ALA A 63 4.54 -5.64 -19.07
CA ALA A 63 4.24 -4.28 -19.52
C ALA A 63 2.72 -4.05 -19.62
N GLU A 64 1.99 -5.02 -20.17
CA GLU A 64 0.54 -4.97 -20.26
C GLU A 64 -0.12 -4.95 -18.87
N VAL A 65 0.30 -5.81 -17.95
CA VAL A 65 -0.19 -5.82 -16.56
C VAL A 65 0.05 -4.47 -15.88
N ARG A 66 1.19 -3.81 -16.13
CA ARG A 66 1.45 -2.46 -15.60
C ARG A 66 0.51 -1.41 -16.21
N ALA A 67 0.30 -1.46 -17.53
CA ALA A 67 -0.60 -0.54 -18.22
C ALA A 67 -2.04 -0.69 -17.73
N LEU A 68 -2.52 -1.93 -17.60
CA LEU A 68 -3.85 -2.25 -17.06
C LEU A 68 -4.01 -1.80 -15.61
N ARG A 69 -3.00 -1.99 -14.76
CA ARG A 69 -3.02 -1.50 -13.37
C ARG A 69 -3.10 0.03 -13.31
N LEU A 70 -2.38 0.73 -14.18
CA LEU A 70 -2.44 2.19 -14.26
C LEU A 70 -3.82 2.68 -14.74
N ALA A 71 -4.36 2.07 -15.80
CA ALA A 71 -5.69 2.39 -16.32
C ALA A 71 -6.78 2.16 -15.27
N ASN A 72 -6.78 1.01 -14.59
CA ASN A 72 -7.71 0.71 -13.51
C ASN A 72 -7.63 1.73 -12.36
N LYS A 73 -6.42 2.14 -11.96
CA LYS A 73 -6.25 3.17 -10.92
C LYS A 73 -6.89 4.49 -11.33
N ARG A 74 -6.68 4.92 -12.59
CA ARG A 74 -7.29 6.14 -13.13
C ARG A 74 -8.81 6.05 -13.14
N LEU A 75 -9.37 4.96 -13.66
CA LEU A 75 -10.81 4.73 -13.68
C LEU A 75 -11.42 4.74 -12.28
N ALA A 76 -10.77 4.12 -11.30
CA ALA A 76 -11.22 4.15 -9.91
C ALA A 76 -11.25 5.59 -9.35
N GLN A 77 -10.26 6.43 -9.69
CA GLN A 77 -10.26 7.84 -9.28
C GLN A 77 -11.39 8.64 -9.96
N GLU A 78 -11.61 8.43 -11.25
CA GLU A 78 -12.70 9.08 -12.01
C GLU A 78 -14.07 8.70 -11.42
N LEU A 79 -14.29 7.42 -11.08
CA LEU A 79 -15.49 6.97 -10.40
C LEU A 79 -15.68 7.62 -9.03
N GLU A 80 -14.62 7.73 -8.23
CA GLU A 80 -14.71 8.38 -6.91
C GLU A 80 -15.03 9.88 -7.02
N ILE A 81 -14.50 10.57 -8.04
CA ILE A 81 -14.87 11.96 -8.31
C ILE A 81 -16.35 12.05 -8.71
N LEU A 82 -16.81 11.18 -9.60
CA LEU A 82 -18.20 11.18 -10.05
C LEU A 82 -19.17 10.89 -8.90
N LYS A 83 -18.86 9.93 -8.02
CA LYS A 83 -19.65 9.66 -6.82
C LYS A 83 -19.76 10.87 -5.91
N LYS A 84 -18.67 11.60 -5.69
CA LYS A 84 -18.67 12.84 -4.89
C LYS A 84 -19.52 13.93 -5.54
N ALA A 85 -19.44 14.08 -6.87
CA ALA A 85 -20.26 15.03 -7.61
C ALA A 85 -21.76 14.69 -7.48
N ILE A 86 -22.13 13.42 -7.72
CA ILE A 86 -23.52 12.95 -7.54
C ILE A 86 -24.00 13.23 -6.12
N ALA A 87 -23.19 12.94 -5.10
CA ALA A 87 -23.54 13.24 -3.72
C ALA A 87 -23.85 14.74 -3.54
N ILE A 88 -23.02 15.65 -4.05
CA ILE A 88 -23.27 17.09 -3.97
C ILE A 88 -24.57 17.49 -4.69
N PHE A 89 -24.78 17.00 -5.92
CA PHE A 89 -25.95 17.37 -6.73
C PHE A 89 -27.26 16.74 -6.27
N SER A 90 -27.21 15.64 -5.50
CA SER A 90 -28.39 14.91 -5.04
C SER A 90 -28.95 15.44 -3.71
N HIS A 91 -28.24 16.32 -3.01
CA HIS A 91 -28.77 16.99 -1.82
C HIS A 91 -29.42 18.32 -2.24
N PRO A 92 -30.71 18.56 -1.95
CA PRO A 92 -31.30 19.87 -2.17
C PRO A 92 -30.59 20.91 -1.28
N PRO A 93 -30.38 22.16 -1.75
CA PRO A 93 -29.80 23.19 -0.92
C PRO A 93 -30.67 23.37 0.31
N THR A 94 -30.13 23.06 1.49
CA THR A 94 -30.78 23.38 2.76
C THR A 94 -30.74 24.91 2.93
N PRO A 95 -31.88 25.58 3.15
CA PRO A 95 -31.95 27.03 3.32
C PRO A 95 -31.25 27.50 4.61
#